data_AF-A0AAV5TJ77-F1
#
_entry.id   AF-A0AAV5TJ77-F1
#
_cell.length_a   1.000
_cell.length_b   1.000
_cell.length_c   1.000
_cell.angle_alpha   90.00
_cell.angle_beta   90.00
_cell.angle_gamma   90.00
#
_symmetry.space_group_name_H-M   'P 1'
#
loop_
_entity.id
_entity.type
_entity.pdbx_description
1 polymer ?
#
loop_
_entity_poly.entity_id
_entity_poly.type
_entity_poly.pdbx_seq_one_letter_code
_entity_poly.pdbx_strand_id
1 'polypeptide(L)'
;FSVDLCVWNDVVLGNCFTFNHFNNTQRSYLMRSDGAQGGLKAAVKLNSQEYMPWMETTAIMTFIHPNTETIFSESPCYNAEPGAETTIQTTESRYKRLGGRYGKCVKSTAEVTSYYYEGSYTTDVRSCYQDEANAWTQS
;
A
#
# COMPACT_ATOMS: atom_id res chain seq x y z
N PHE A 1 19.22 6.12 9.83
CA PHE A 1 18.03 5.25 9.74
C PHE A 1 16.99 5.73 8.71
N SER A 2 17.26 6.75 7.87
CA SER A 2 16.15 7.54 7.28
C SER A 2 16.46 8.16 5.90
N VAL A 3 16.85 7.37 4.91
CA VAL A 3 16.76 7.78 3.48
C VAL A 3 15.98 6.79 2.63
N ASP A 4 15.80 5.57 3.13
CA ASP A 4 15.19 4.47 2.36
C ASP A 4 13.72 4.20 2.72
N LEU A 5 13.20 4.91 3.73
CA LEU A 5 11.80 4.86 4.14
C LEU A 5 11.11 6.18 3.78
N CYS A 6 9.99 6.09 3.07
CA CYS A 6 9.08 7.21 2.87
C CYS A 6 8.04 7.21 4.01
N VAL A 7 7.91 8.36 4.67
CA VAL A 7 6.99 8.57 5.78
C VAL A 7 5.82 9.41 5.30
N TRP A 8 4.61 8.97 5.63
CA TRP A 8 3.37 9.70 5.35
C TRP A 8 2.33 9.36 6.41
N ASN A 9 1.26 10.14 6.47
CA ASN A 9 0.19 9.97 7.44
C ASN A 9 -1.13 9.70 6.73
N ASP A 10 -1.90 8.77 7.29
CA ASP A 10 -3.24 8.41 6.84
C ASP A 10 -4.26 8.71 7.95
N VAL A 11 -5.46 9.14 7.57
CA VAL A 11 -6.52 9.49 8.53
C VAL A 11 -7.06 8.28 9.29
N VAL A 12 -6.94 7.06 8.75
CA VAL A 12 -7.38 5.81 9.37
C VAL A 12 -6.19 5.00 9.92
N LEU A 13 -5.12 4.86 9.14
CA LEU A 13 -3.96 4.01 9.50
C LEU A 13 -2.96 4.70 10.43
N GLY A 14 -3.02 6.03 10.56
CA GLY A 14 -2.08 6.81 11.34
C GLY A 14 -0.72 6.94 10.65
N ASN A 15 0.37 6.71 11.39
CA ASN A 15 1.73 6.93 10.88
C ASN A 15 2.20 5.75 10.02
N CYS A 16 2.41 6.00 8.74
CA CYS A 16 2.79 5.00 7.76
C CYS A 16 4.26 5.14 7.34
N PHE A 17 4.93 3.99 7.19
CA PHE A 17 6.32 3.91 6.75
C PHE A 17 6.39 2.92 5.59
N THR A 18 6.89 3.37 4.45
CA THR A 18 6.96 2.55 3.24
C THR A 18 8.39 2.40 2.77
N PHE A 19 8.80 1.15 2.58
CA PHE A 19 10.09 0.79 2.00
C PHE A 19 9.93 0.60 0.49
N ASN A 20 10.91 1.05 -0.31
CA ASN A 20 10.86 0.96 -1.77
C ASN A 20 9.60 1.63 -2.37
N HIS A 21 9.28 2.84 -1.87
CA HIS A 21 8.08 3.60 -2.24
C HIS A 21 8.17 4.26 -3.64
N PHE A 22 7.01 4.48 -4.28
CA PHE A 22 6.78 5.14 -5.59
C PHE A 22 8.01 5.52 -6.39
N ASN A 23 8.41 4.66 -7.33
CA ASN A 23 9.47 4.92 -8.32
C ASN A 23 10.67 5.68 -7.71
N ASN A 24 11.12 5.29 -6.51
CA ASN A 24 12.23 5.93 -5.83
C ASN A 24 13.44 5.99 -6.78
N THR A 25 13.77 7.21 -7.20
CA THR A 25 14.79 7.47 -8.22
C THR A 25 16.21 7.27 -7.70
N GLN A 26 16.39 7.23 -6.37
CA GLN A 26 17.70 7.11 -5.75
C GLN A 26 18.15 5.65 -5.67
N ARG A 27 17.28 4.72 -5.27
CA ARG A 27 17.58 3.29 -5.17
C ARG A 27 16.32 2.44 -5.31
N SER A 28 16.38 1.42 -6.17
CA SER A 28 15.43 0.31 -6.20
C SER A 28 15.98 -0.88 -5.42
N TYR A 29 15.16 -1.41 -4.51
CA TYR A 29 15.54 -2.55 -3.67
C TYR A 29 15.03 -3.85 -4.31
N LEU A 30 15.91 -4.52 -5.05
CA LEU A 30 15.62 -5.82 -5.66
C LEU A 30 16.08 -6.96 -4.75
N MET A 31 15.24 -7.98 -4.61
CA MET A 31 15.60 -9.21 -3.90
C MET A 31 16.73 -9.92 -4.66
N ARG A 32 17.84 -10.20 -3.97
CA ARG A 32 19.03 -10.84 -4.56
C ARG A 32 19.18 -12.33 -4.24
N SER A 33 18.57 -12.75 -3.13
CA SER A 33 18.52 -14.13 -2.67
C SER A 33 17.16 -14.34 -2.04
N ASP A 34 16.63 -15.55 -2.17
CA ASP A 34 15.44 -15.98 -1.47
C ASP A 34 15.74 -16.31 0.00
N GLY A 35 14.67 -16.53 0.75
CA GLY A 35 14.72 -16.88 2.17
C GLY A 35 14.97 -15.71 3.11
N ALA A 36 15.00 -16.00 4.41
CA ALA A 36 15.07 -14.99 5.46
C ALA A 36 16.33 -14.12 5.39
N GLN A 37 17.44 -14.60 4.82
CA GLN A 37 18.69 -13.83 4.72
C GLN A 37 18.65 -12.75 3.65
N GLY A 38 17.91 -12.96 2.56
CA GLY A 38 17.77 -11.99 1.46
C GLY A 38 16.51 -11.12 1.55
N GLY A 39 15.64 -11.38 2.54
CA GLY A 39 14.40 -10.65 2.77
C GLY A 39 14.55 -9.36 3.56
N LEU A 40 13.44 -8.63 3.68
CA LEU A 40 13.33 -7.46 4.55
C LEU A 40 13.16 -7.91 6.01
N LYS A 41 14.02 -7.41 6.90
CA LYS A 41 13.89 -7.58 8.35
C LYS A 41 13.72 -6.22 9.01
N ALA A 42 12.72 -6.11 9.87
CA ALA A 42 12.46 -4.91 10.65
C ALA A 42 12.21 -5.29 12.10
N ALA A 43 12.81 -4.53 13.02
CA ALA A 43 12.47 -4.57 14.43
C ALA A 43 11.71 -3.27 14.74
N VAL A 44 10.48 -3.41 15.20
CA VAL A 44 9.59 -2.26 15.46
C VAL A 44 9.22 -2.25 16.93
N LYS A 45 9.21 -1.06 17.52
CA LYS A 45 8.73 -0.83 18.89
C LYS A 45 7.33 -0.24 18.82
N LEU A 46 6.35 -0.95 19.37
CA LEU A 46 4.98 -0.46 19.52
C LEU A 46 4.80 0.09 20.94
N ASN A 47 4.24 1.29 21.06
CA ASN A 47 3.91 1.89 22.35
C ASN A 47 2.39 1.89 22.55
N SER A 48 1.85 0.87 23.22
CA SER A 48 0.40 0.75 23.44
C SER A 48 -0.19 1.88 24.29
N GLN A 49 0.63 2.59 25.08
CA GLN A 49 0.15 3.73 25.87
C GLN A 49 -0.22 4.95 25.02
N GLU A 50 0.28 5.03 23.79
CA GLU A 50 -0.02 6.11 22.84
C GLU A 50 -1.23 5.79 21.95
N TYR A 51 -1.82 4.60 22.08
CA TYR A 51 -2.97 4.19 21.28
C TYR A 51 -4.25 4.78 21.84
N MET A 52 -5.25 4.96 20.97
CA MET A 52 -6.56 5.42 21.42
C MET A 52 -7.20 4.36 22.34
N PRO A 53 -7.89 4.75 23.43
CA PRO A 53 -8.36 3.80 24.45
C PRO A 53 -9.34 2.71 23.96
N TRP A 54 -9.98 2.92 22.80
CA TRP A 54 -10.92 1.97 22.19
C TRP A 54 -10.28 1.07 21.13
N MET A 55 -8.98 1.20 20.88
CA MET A 55 -8.27 0.32 19.96
C MET A 55 -8.03 -1.03 20.64
N GLU A 56 -8.64 -2.08 20.12
CA GLU A 56 -8.57 -3.42 20.73
C GLU A 56 -7.25 -4.14 20.42
N THR A 57 -6.57 -3.77 19.34
CA THR A 57 -5.37 -4.47 18.86
C THR A 57 -4.16 -3.54 18.82
N THR A 58 -3.09 -3.93 19.51
CA THR A 58 -1.76 -3.31 19.37
C THR A 58 -0.94 -4.17 18.42
N ALA A 59 -0.75 -3.72 17.19
CA ALA A 59 0.05 -4.44 16.19
C ALA A 59 0.63 -3.46 15.16
N ILE A 60 1.68 -3.88 14.46
CA ILE A 60 2.06 -3.22 13.20
C ILE A 60 1.27 -3.85 12.05
N MET A 61 0.56 -3.03 11.30
CA MET A 61 -0.12 -3.43 10.07
C MET A 61 0.88 -3.42 8.92
N THR A 62 1.16 -4.58 8.33
CA THR A 62 2.10 -4.72 7.22
C THR A 62 1.36 -4.91 5.91
N PHE A 63 1.58 -4.00 4.97
CA PHE A 63 1.01 -4.07 3.62
C PHE A 63 2.10 -4.48 2.63
N ILE A 64 1.79 -5.44 1.75
CA ILE A 64 2.69 -5.87 0.68
C ILE A 64 1.99 -5.54 -0.63
N HIS A 65 2.55 -4.57 -1.36
CA HIS A 65 1.97 -4.06 -2.59
C HIS A 65 3.06 -3.69 -3.60
N PRO A 66 2.72 -3.59 -4.90
CA PRO A 66 3.64 -3.06 -5.90
C PRO A 66 4.07 -1.63 -5.55
N ASN A 67 5.33 -1.29 -5.84
CA ASN A 67 5.87 0.05 -5.60
C ASN A 67 5.29 1.15 -6.51
N THR A 68 4.30 0.83 -7.31
CA THR A 68 3.60 1.76 -8.19
C THR A 68 2.14 1.94 -7.79
N GLU A 69 1.69 1.38 -6.67
CA GLU A 69 0.29 1.44 -6.23
C GLU A 69 0.17 2.11 -4.86
N THR A 70 -0.90 2.89 -4.68
CA THR A 70 -1.30 3.44 -3.38
C THR A 70 -1.94 2.34 -2.52
N ILE A 71 -1.68 2.37 -1.21
CA ILE A 71 -2.40 1.54 -0.24
C ILE A 71 -3.51 2.31 0.44
N PHE A 72 -4.52 1.58 0.87
CA PHE A 72 -5.68 2.09 1.59
C PHE A 72 -5.92 1.25 2.84
N SER A 73 -6.67 1.79 3.80
CA SER A 73 -6.99 1.09 5.05
C SER A 73 -7.72 -0.24 4.85
N GLU A 74 -8.49 -0.36 3.76
CA GLU A 74 -9.19 -1.60 3.40
C GLU A 74 -8.34 -2.58 2.58
N SER A 75 -7.08 -2.22 2.30
CA SER A 75 -6.18 -3.11 1.55
C SER A 75 -5.81 -4.32 2.39
N PRO A 76 -5.57 -5.49 1.78
CA PRO A 76 -5.13 -6.67 2.52
C PRO A 76 -3.84 -6.38 3.30
N CYS A 77 -3.87 -6.62 4.60
CA CYS A 77 -2.75 -6.43 5.50
C CYS A 77 -2.49 -7.65 6.37
N TYR A 78 -1.27 -7.73 6.89
CA TYR A 78 -0.83 -8.74 7.84
C TYR A 78 -0.44 -8.05 9.15
N ASN A 79 -1.10 -8.43 10.24
CA ASN A 79 -0.82 -7.87 11.54
C ASN A 79 0.31 -8.64 12.23
N ALA A 80 1.31 -7.92 12.71
CA ALA A 80 2.35 -8.45 13.57
C ALA A 80 2.22 -7.84 14.96
N GLU A 81 1.87 -8.68 15.93
CA GLU A 81 1.71 -8.30 17.33
C GLU A 81 3.07 -8.16 18.04
N PRO A 82 3.17 -7.29 19.07
CA PRO A 82 4.38 -7.18 19.86
C PRO A 82 4.63 -8.46 20.67
N GLY A 83 5.91 -8.74 20.94
CA GLY A 83 6.32 -9.85 21.82
C GLY A 83 6.62 -11.16 21.12
N ALA A 84 6.42 -11.25 19.80
CA ALA A 84 6.82 -12.40 18.99
C ALA A 84 7.43 -11.96 17.65
N GLU A 85 8.21 -12.85 17.04
CA GLU A 85 8.67 -12.68 15.66
C GLU A 85 7.58 -13.16 14.70
N THR A 86 7.18 -12.31 13.75
CA THR A 86 6.25 -12.67 12.67
C THR A 86 7.02 -12.78 11.36
N THR A 87 7.00 -13.96 10.75
CA THR A 87 7.60 -14.19 9.43
C THR A 87 6.52 -14.22 8.36
N ILE A 88 6.61 -13.32 7.37
CA ILE A 88 5.68 -13.27 6.23
C ILE A 88 6.40 -13.78 5.00
N GLN A 89 5.91 -14.89 4.44
CA GLN A 89 6.41 -15.46 3.18
C GLN A 89 5.46 -15.07 2.04
N THR A 90 6.01 -14.55 0.95
CA THR A 90 5.23 -14.07 -0.19
C THR A 90 5.63 -14.80 -1.47
N THR A 91 4.68 -14.95 -2.39
CA THR A 91 4.93 -15.46 -3.74
C THR A 91 4.24 -14.51 -4.70
N GLU A 92 5.00 -13.97 -5.65
CA GLU A 92 4.47 -13.02 -6.62
C GLU A 92 3.82 -13.75 -7.81
N SER A 93 2.57 -13.41 -8.10
CA SER A 93 1.87 -13.85 -9.31
C SER A 93 1.44 -12.64 -10.13
N ARG A 94 1.84 -12.58 -11.40
CA ARG A 94 1.47 -11.50 -12.34
C ARG A 94 0.61 -12.04 -13.48
N TYR A 95 -0.43 -11.30 -13.84
CA TYR A 95 -1.27 -11.59 -15.00
C TYR A 95 -1.32 -10.37 -15.93
N LYS A 96 -1.38 -10.62 -17.23
CA LYS A 96 -1.52 -9.57 -18.25
C LYS A 96 -2.64 -9.94 -19.20
N ARG A 97 -3.63 -9.06 -19.33
CA ARG A 97 -4.75 -9.21 -20.26
C ARG A 97 -4.52 -8.39 -21.52
N LEU A 98 -5.04 -8.87 -22.65
CA LEU A 98 -5.06 -8.10 -23.90
C LEU A 98 -6.26 -7.15 -23.90
N GLY A 99 -6.02 -5.88 -24.23
CA GLY A 99 -7.07 -4.88 -24.44
C GLY A 99 -7.55 -4.81 -25.89
N GLY A 100 -8.39 -3.81 -26.19
CA GLY A 100 -8.90 -3.52 -27.54
C GLY A 100 -9.91 -4.56 -27.98
N ARG A 101 -9.64 -5.23 -29.12
CA ARG A 101 -10.55 -6.25 -29.68
C ARG A 101 -10.77 -7.46 -28.77
N TYR A 102 -9.89 -7.67 -27.79
CA TYR A 102 -9.93 -8.81 -26.88
C TYR A 102 -10.55 -8.49 -25.52
N GLY A 103 -10.92 -7.23 -25.27
CA GLY A 103 -11.52 -6.82 -24.01
C GLY A 103 -11.28 -5.34 -23.69
N LYS A 104 -12.07 -4.80 -22.76
CA LYS A 104 -11.84 -3.46 -22.19
C LYS A 104 -10.86 -3.57 -21.04
N CYS A 105 -9.68 -2.98 -21.20
CA CYS A 105 -8.64 -2.91 -20.18
C CYS A 105 -8.00 -1.54 -20.28
N VAL A 106 -7.87 -0.88 -19.13
CA VAL A 106 -7.24 0.45 -18.97
C VAL A 106 -5.74 0.24 -18.80
N LYS A 107 -4.92 0.95 -19.59
CA LYS A 107 -3.45 0.84 -19.49
C LYS A 107 -2.81 1.92 -18.62
N SER A 108 -3.46 3.06 -18.48
CA SER A 108 -2.97 4.19 -17.69
C SER A 108 -4.11 5.00 -17.10
N THR A 109 -3.80 5.78 -16.08
CA THR A 109 -4.76 6.70 -15.43
C THR A 109 -5.29 7.76 -16.40
N ALA A 110 -4.58 8.05 -17.50
CA ALA A 110 -5.02 9.00 -18.53
C ALA A 110 -6.17 8.48 -19.42
N GLU A 111 -6.45 7.16 -19.40
CA GLU A 111 -7.55 6.56 -20.16
C GLU A 111 -8.88 6.60 -19.38
N VAL A 112 -8.88 7.05 -18.13
CA VAL A 112 -10.08 7.18 -17.28
C VAL A 112 -10.34 8.65 -16.94
N THR A 113 -11.62 8.99 -16.79
CA THR A 113 -12.05 10.38 -16.51
C THR A 113 -11.59 10.84 -15.13
N SER A 114 -11.67 9.96 -14.14
CA SER A 114 -11.40 10.30 -12.74
C SER A 114 -10.55 9.21 -12.09
N TYR A 115 -9.37 9.60 -11.63
CA TYR A 115 -8.50 8.78 -10.79
C TYR A 115 -7.70 9.70 -9.88
N TYR A 116 -8.01 9.67 -8.59
CA TYR A 116 -7.50 10.68 -7.63
C TYR A 116 -6.29 10.22 -6.82
N TYR A 117 -5.73 9.05 -7.14
CA TYR A 117 -4.63 8.45 -6.40
C TYR A 117 -3.34 8.49 -7.20
N GLU A 118 -2.22 8.49 -6.49
CA GLU A 118 -0.90 8.43 -7.11
C GLU A 118 -0.59 7.03 -7.67
N GLY A 119 0.32 6.99 -8.65
CA GLY A 119 0.81 5.74 -9.21
C GLY A 119 -0.04 5.17 -10.35
N SER A 120 -0.03 3.84 -10.44
CA SER A 120 -0.64 3.06 -11.50
C SER A 120 -2.13 2.91 -11.27
N TYR A 121 -2.87 2.84 -12.38
CA TYR A 121 -4.30 2.56 -12.34
C TYR A 121 -4.56 1.19 -11.72
N THR A 122 -5.38 1.17 -10.69
CA THR A 122 -5.97 -0.04 -10.12
C THR A 122 -7.48 -0.03 -10.36
N THR A 123 -8.13 -1.19 -10.29
CA THR A 123 -9.59 -1.29 -10.39
C THR A 123 -10.24 -0.81 -9.10
N ASP A 124 -10.13 0.49 -8.83
CA ASP A 124 -10.65 1.14 -7.65
C ASP A 124 -11.96 1.88 -7.98
N VAL A 125 -12.96 1.72 -7.11
CA VAL A 125 -14.27 2.36 -7.22
C VAL A 125 -14.33 3.71 -6.48
N ARG A 126 -13.39 3.98 -5.58
CA ARG A 126 -13.40 5.15 -4.69
C ARG A 126 -13.37 6.48 -5.45
N SER A 127 -12.64 6.55 -6.57
CA SER A 127 -12.61 7.76 -7.40
C SER A 127 -13.98 8.10 -7.99
N CYS A 128 -14.77 7.09 -8.38
CA CYS A 128 -16.14 7.31 -8.87
C CYS A 128 -17.08 7.75 -7.74
N TYR A 129 -16.94 7.19 -6.53
CA TYR A 129 -17.71 7.65 -5.38
C TYR A 129 -17.38 9.10 -4.99
N GLN A 130 -16.12 9.50 -5.13
CA GLN A 130 -15.69 10.87 -4.86
C GLN A 130 -16.32 11.87 -5.84
N ASP A 131 -16.46 11.50 -7.13
CA ASP A 131 -17.14 12.35 -8.12
C ASP A 131 -18.58 12.64 -7.74
N GLU A 132 -19.31 11.60 -7.34
CA GLU A 132 -20.69 11.73 -6.89
C GLU A 132 -20.75 12.65 -5.67
N ALA A 133 -19.95 12.39 -4.63
CA ALA A 133 -19.90 13.23 -3.44
C ALA A 133 -19.59 14.71 -3.76
N ASN A 134 -18.67 14.95 -4.70
CA ASN A 134 -18.34 16.30 -5.17
C ASN A 134 -19.50 16.97 -5.92
N ALA A 135 -20.30 16.22 -6.68
CA ALA A 135 -21.48 16.74 -7.36
C ALA A 135 -22.58 17.14 -6.35
N TRP A 136 -22.83 16.31 -5.33
CA TRP A 136 -23.81 16.58 -4.27
C TRP A 136 -23.47 17.82 -3.43
N THR A 137 -22.20 18.11 -3.20
CA THR A 137 -21.78 19.28 -2.40
C THR A 137 -21.91 20.60 -3.16
N GLN A 138 -22.10 20.56 -4.47
CA GLN A 138 -22.23 21.75 -5.34
C GLN A 138 -23.70 22.05 -5.72
N SER A 139 -24.64 21.18 -5.36
CA SER A 139 -26.10 21.37 -5.53
C SER A 139 -26.76 21.93 -4.28
#